data_AF-A0A962QFW8-F1
#
_entry.id   AF-A0A962QFW8-F1
#
_cell.length_a   1.000
_cell.length_b   1.000
_cell.length_c   1.000
_cell.angle_alpha   90.00
_cell.angle_beta   90.00
_cell.angle_gamma   90.00
#
_symmetry.space_group_name_H-M   'P 1'
#
loop_
_entity.id
_entity.type
_entity.pdbx_description
1 polymer ?
#
loop_
_entity_poly.entity_id
_entity_poly.type
_entity_poly.pdbx_seq_one_letter_code
_entity_poly.pdbx_strand_id
1 'polypeptide(L)'
;MSIQQQPAPLTGQHFLFVPGPTNVPYQVLNAIHRPMEDHRAPDLPAFTLPLFEDLKKIFQTTTGQVFIFPSSGTGGWEAALQNTL
;
A
#
# COMPACT_ATOMS: atom_id res chain seq x y z
N MET A 1 12.35 -2.94 34.72
CA MET A 1 12.02 -2.42 33.38
C MET A 1 13.26 -1.68 32.87
N SER A 2 14.16 -2.39 32.18
CA SER A 2 15.35 -1.76 31.60
C SER A 2 14.94 -1.11 30.29
N ILE A 3 15.00 0.21 30.23
CA ILE A 3 14.94 0.96 28.98
C ILE A 3 16.21 0.56 28.22
N GLN A 4 16.09 -0.35 27.25
CA GLN A 4 17.17 -0.56 26.28
C GLN A 4 17.35 0.78 25.57
N GLN A 5 18.47 1.45 25.83
CA GLN A 5 18.89 2.61 25.05
C GLN A 5 18.92 2.17 23.59
N GLN A 6 18.05 2.73 22.75
CA GLN A 6 18.15 2.53 21.32
C GLN A 6 19.53 3.03 20.88
N PRO A 7 20.27 2.25 20.07
CA PRO A 7 21.57 2.68 19.59
C PRO A 7 21.42 4.02 18.87
N ALA A 8 22.44 4.89 18.99
CA ALA A 8 22.48 6.14 18.27
C ALA A 8 22.20 5.88 16.77
N PRO A 9 21.38 6.73 16.11
CA PRO A 9 21.01 6.49 14.72
C PRO A 9 22.28 6.38 13.87
N LEU A 10 22.37 5.28 13.12
CA LEU A 10 23.48 5.05 12.20
C LEU A 10 23.52 6.19 11.18
N THR A 11 24.72 6.67 10.87
CA THR A 11 24.92 7.72 9.86
C THR A 11 24.79 7.15 8.45
N GLY A 12 24.14 7.89 7.55
CA GLY A 12 23.92 7.49 6.16
C GLY A 12 22.52 6.96 5.87
N GLN A 13 22.29 6.48 4.64
CA GLN A 13 21.02 5.87 4.27
C GLN A 13 20.97 4.40 4.68
N HIS A 14 19.84 3.96 5.23
CA HIS A 14 19.59 2.56 5.49
C HIS A 14 19.29 1.81 4.18
N PHE A 15 20.10 0.79 3.88
CA PHE A 15 19.88 -0.09 2.73
C PHE A 15 19.09 -1.33 3.17
N LEU A 16 17.85 -1.47 2.69
CA LEU A 16 16.94 -2.54 3.06
C LEU A 16 16.98 -3.65 1.99
N PHE A 17 17.50 -4.83 2.34
CA PHE A 17 17.69 -5.97 1.41
C PHE A 17 16.88 -7.22 1.78
N VAL A 18 15.87 -7.09 2.65
CA VAL A 18 14.94 -8.18 2.94
C VAL A 18 13.93 -8.36 1.79
N PRO A 19 13.31 -9.54 1.61
CA PRO A 19 12.33 -9.78 0.56
C PRO A 19 10.94 -9.18 0.87
N GLY A 20 10.90 -7.98 1.48
CA GLY A 20 9.69 -7.31 1.94
C GLY A 20 9.78 -6.88 3.41
N PRO A 21 9.45 -5.62 3.74
CA PRO A 21 9.17 -4.49 2.83
C PRO A 21 10.41 -4.09 1.99
N THR A 22 10.24 -3.23 0.99
CA THR A 22 11.31 -2.71 0.13
C THR A 22 11.42 -1.18 0.25
N ASN A 23 12.53 -0.59 -0.23
CA ASN A 23 12.67 0.86 -0.29
C ASN A 23 11.58 1.49 -1.17
N VAL A 24 10.87 2.49 -0.63
CA VAL A 24 9.84 3.24 -1.35
C VAL A 24 10.47 4.43 -2.09
N PRO A 25 10.20 4.64 -3.39
CA PRO A 25 10.67 5.83 -4.11
C PRO A 25 10.21 7.13 -3.44
N TYR A 26 11.09 8.14 -3.37
CA TYR A 26 10.77 9.41 -2.70
C TYR A 26 9.51 10.11 -3.21
N GLN A 27 9.23 10.02 -4.52
CA GLN A 27 8.00 10.57 -5.10
C GLN A 27 6.72 9.98 -4.49
N VAL A 28 6.74 8.69 -4.13
CA VAL A 28 5.61 8.01 -3.49
C VAL A 28 5.49 8.45 -2.04
N LEU A 29 6.60 8.55 -1.31
CA LEU A 29 6.61 9.09 0.06
C LEU A 29 6.03 10.51 0.11
N ASN A 30 6.43 11.37 -0.84
CA ASN A 30 5.90 12.73 -0.94
C ASN A 30 4.40 12.75 -1.28
N ALA A 31 3.92 11.82 -2.12
CA ALA A 31 2.50 11.71 -2.42
C ALA A 31 1.67 11.28 -1.20
N ILE A 32 2.21 10.42 -0.34
CA ILE A 32 1.57 9.94 0.90
C ILE A 32 1.63 11.01 2.02
N HIS A 33 2.64 11.88 2.02
CA HIS A 33 2.82 12.93 3.02
C HIS A 33 1.80 14.07 2.84
N ARG A 34 0.54 13.80 3.17
CA ARG A 34 -0.58 14.74 3.05
C ARG A 34 -1.56 14.56 4.22
N PRO A 35 -2.32 15.60 4.60
CA PRO A 35 -3.42 15.46 5.56
C PRO A 35 -4.48 14.47 5.06
N MET A 36 -5.26 13.90 6.00
CA MET A 36 -6.40 13.07 5.63
C MET A 36 -7.47 13.92 4.95
N GLU A 37 -8.13 13.31 3.96
CA GLU A 37 -9.24 13.88 3.21
C GLU A 37 -10.53 13.10 3.54
N ASP A 38 -11.70 13.71 3.32
CA ASP A 38 -12.98 13.02 3.58
C ASP A 38 -13.22 11.92 2.54
N HIS A 39 -13.33 10.68 3.00
CA HIS A 39 -13.64 9.53 2.16
C HIS A 39 -15.01 9.59 1.45
N ARG A 40 -15.90 10.51 1.86
CA ARG A 40 -17.20 10.73 1.21
C ARG A 40 -17.24 11.99 0.34
N ALA A 41 -16.11 12.67 0.19
CA ALA A 41 -16.04 13.86 -0.64
C ALA A 41 -16.45 13.52 -2.09
N PRO A 42 -17.24 14.40 -2.75
CA PRO A 42 -17.82 14.12 -4.06
C PRO A 42 -16.77 13.96 -5.17
N ASP A 43 -15.56 14.47 -4.95
CA ASP A 43 -14.42 14.41 -5.87
C ASP A 43 -13.54 13.17 -5.69
N LEU A 44 -13.62 12.45 -4.56
CA LEU A 44 -12.82 11.24 -4.31
C LEU A 44 -12.97 10.14 -5.39
N PRO A 45 -14.16 9.88 -5.96
CA PRO A 45 -14.29 8.90 -7.04
C PRO A 45 -13.44 9.24 -8.28
N ALA A 46 -13.23 10.53 -8.57
CA ALA A 46 -12.40 10.95 -9.69
C ALA A 46 -10.92 10.56 -9.50
N PHE A 47 -10.46 10.49 -8.24
CA PHE A 47 -9.13 10.01 -7.89
C PHE A 47 -9.05 8.47 -7.83
N THR A 48 -10.05 7.81 -7.25
CA THR A 48 -9.97 6.36 -6.95
C THR A 48 -10.38 5.45 -8.10
N LEU A 49 -11.40 5.81 -8.89
CA LEU A 49 -11.90 4.95 -9.98
C LEU A 49 -10.85 4.64 -11.06
N PRO A 50 -10.02 5.59 -11.52
CA PRO A 50 -8.97 5.29 -12.49
C PRO A 50 -7.94 4.26 -12.00
N LEU A 51 -7.69 4.18 -10.68
CA LEU A 51 -6.71 3.25 -10.10
C LEU A 51 -7.10 1.79 -10.35
N PHE A 52 -8.39 1.47 -10.37
CA PHE A 52 -8.87 0.11 -10.66
C PHE A 52 -8.55 -0.31 -12.09
N GLU A 53 -8.67 0.60 -13.06
CA GLU A 53 -8.33 0.34 -14.46
C GLU A 53 -6.82 0.26 -14.68
N ASP A 54 -6.03 1.07 -13.98
CA ASP A 54 -4.57 0.99 -14.04
C ASP A 54 -4.04 -0.31 -13.40
N LEU A 55 -4.66 -0.79 -12.31
CA LEU A 55 -4.30 -2.07 -11.71
C LEU A 55 -4.58 -3.26 -12.64
N LYS A 56 -5.65 -3.22 -13.45
CA LYS A 56 -5.91 -4.27 -14.46
C LYS A 56 -4.76 -4.41 -15.46
N LYS A 57 -4.09 -3.31 -15.81
CA LYS A 57 -2.90 -3.32 -16.70
C LYS A 57 -1.73 -4.06 -16.06
N ILE A 58 -1.51 -3.88 -14.75
CA ILE A 58 -0.44 -4.56 -14.00
C ILE A 58 -0.72 -6.08 -13.93
N PHE A 59 -1.97 -6.46 -13.66
CA PHE A 59 -2.39 -7.87 -13.62
C PHE A 59 -2.65 -8.47 -15.02
N GLN A 60 -2.47 -7.69 -16.09
CA GLN A 60 -2.67 -8.12 -17.48
C GLN A 60 -4.04 -8.77 -17.72
N THR A 61 -5.10 -8.18 -17.17
CA THR A 61 -6.47 -8.69 -17.30
C THR A 61 -7.38 -7.68 -17.98
N THR A 62 -8.27 -8.16 -18.85
CA THR A 62 -9.29 -7.35 -19.51
C THR A 62 -10.70 -7.61 -18.95
N THR A 63 -10.92 -8.77 -18.34
CA THR A 63 -12.23 -9.20 -17.83
C THR A 63 -12.27 -9.34 -16.31
N GLY A 64 -11.12 -9.37 -15.64
CA GLY A 64 -11.04 -9.51 -14.20
C GLY A 64 -11.52 -8.26 -13.46
N GLN A 65 -12.20 -8.46 -12.33
CA GLN A 65 -12.56 -7.39 -11.41
C GLN A 65 -11.46 -7.23 -10.35
N VAL A 66 -10.99 -5.99 -10.17
CA VAL A 66 -9.96 -5.65 -9.18
C VAL A 66 -10.61 -5.09 -7.91
N PHE A 67 -10.05 -5.43 -6.76
CA PHE A 67 -10.44 -4.92 -5.45
C PHE A 67 -9.20 -4.41 -4.71
N ILE A 68 -9.34 -3.31 -3.97
CA ILE A 68 -8.28 -2.74 -3.13
C ILE A 68 -8.71 -2.88 -1.67
N PHE A 69 -8.02 -3.72 -0.91
CA PHE A 69 -8.31 -3.94 0.51
C PHE A 69 -7.31 -3.17 1.39
N PRO A 70 -7.77 -2.46 2.45
CA PRO A 70 -6.88 -1.87 3.45
C PRO A 70 -6.36 -2.96 4.41
N SER A 71 -5.57 -3.90 3.89
CA SER A 71 -5.03 -5.05 4.62
C SER A 71 -3.61 -5.41 4.14
N SER A 72 -2.97 -6.37 4.83
CA SER A 72 -1.78 -7.03 4.31
C SER A 72 -2.15 -8.10 3.26
N GLY A 73 -1.13 -8.75 2.69
CA GLY A 73 -1.34 -9.88 1.76
C GLY A 73 -2.13 -11.04 2.38
N THR A 74 -2.00 -11.28 3.69
CA THR A 74 -2.77 -12.32 4.39
C THR A 74 -4.27 -12.04 4.38
N GLY A 75 -4.68 -10.77 4.50
CA GLY A 75 -6.09 -10.39 4.34
C GLY A 75 -6.61 -10.62 2.92
N GLY A 76 -5.75 -10.47 1.91
CA GLY A 76 -6.07 -10.83 0.52
C GLY A 76 -6.35 -12.33 0.34
N TRP A 77 -5.59 -13.19 1.02
CA TRP A 77 -5.89 -14.64 1.03
C TRP A 77 -7.23 -14.95 1.67
N GLU A 78 -7.52 -14.34 2.82
CA GLU A 78 -8.81 -14.54 3.51
C GLU A 78 -9.99 -14.11 2.62
N ALA A 79 -9.89 -12.94 1.99
CA ALA A 79 -10.91 -12.44 1.09
C ALA A 79 -11.14 -13.37 -0.12
N ALA A 80 -10.08 -13.89 -0.73
CA ALA A 80 -10.19 -14.81 -1.86
C ALA A 80 -10.87 -16.13 -1.48
N LEU A 81 -10.44 -16.74 -0.36
CA LEU A 81 -10.95 -18.03 0.09
C LEU A 81 -12.43 -17.91 0.50
N GLN A 82 -12.78 -16.97 1.38
CA GLN A 82 -14.14 -16.86 1.92
C GLN A 82 -15.21 -16.50 0.87
N ASN A 83 -14.83 -15.83 -0.23
CA ASN A 83 -15.78 -15.44 -1.27
C ASN A 83 -15.93 -16.48 -2.39
N THR A 84 -15.07 -17.50 -2.45
CA THR A 84 -15.05 -18.44 -3.59
C THR A 84 -15.10 -19.93 -3.21
N LEU A 85 -14.83 -20.28 -1.94
CA LEU A 85 -14.83 -21.65 -1.41
C LEU A 85 -15.76 -21.76 -0.20
#